data_AF-A0A3D3DHD4-F1
#
_entry.id   AF-A0A3D3DHD4-F1
#
_cell.length_a   1.000
_cell.length_b   1.000
_cell.length_c   1.000
_cell.angle_alpha   90.00
_cell.angle_beta   90.00
_cell.angle_gamma   90.00
#
_symmetry.space_group_name_H-M   'P 1'
#
loop_
_entity.id
_entity.type
_entity.pdbx_description
1 polymer ?
#
loop_
_entity_poly.entity_id
_entity_poly.type
_entity_poly.pdbx_seq_one_letter_code
_entity_poly.pdbx_strand_id
1 'polypeptide(L)'
;MTRFPFFPLLRQPSVRRRARPRAFSLLATGFLATMMAALPLRAPAQPSLHVIRTNGPASNRLNIVVLAEAYTSAQLGQFLVDATNAVATLLSHPPYTGYSNYVNAFAIKMASKESGSDHPKYGISKDTYFNSAYDSYWDELITIPSGTNGQGRVTALLQGFMPQCHLAILLVNDPKPGGSDGFNLTAIVSTSAVAAEAAMGQPAILTHEIGHVLANLGDEYTTPYPGFPDLEEPNTTRETNRAAIKWNAWISPETPIPTPDSYGDGIVGLFTGAHYHETGWYRPQLNCAMGVMGVPFCAVCREALVLAIYQRARPVDAFWPASTNLSVSTTQALSFSLVLQQPTFHNLTVQWCTNGVPLSSATNSTFTLLPQFLSPGSNQVAARVKDNTPWVRTDPTNLLSQTIAWTVNVSLPQLRLDAPVRLPGGRLAFRVTGTAPQGVVLQSSSNLISWSRLSTNSLEAGQFWHTNTHPGAYPWKFYRAVTPP
;
A
#
# COMPACT_ATOMS: atom_id res chain seq x y z
N MET A 1 25.56 -23.79 9.40
CA MET A 1 24.35 -22.97 9.66
C MET A 1 23.62 -23.60 10.81
N THR A 2 23.77 -23.04 12.00
CA THR A 2 23.10 -23.47 13.23
C THR A 2 21.62 -23.10 13.10
N ARG A 3 20.75 -24.10 12.88
CA ARG A 3 19.30 -23.93 12.88
C ARG A 3 18.86 -23.72 14.33
N PHE A 4 18.25 -22.58 14.65
CA PHE A 4 17.61 -22.36 15.95
C PHE A 4 16.19 -22.94 15.90
N PRO A 5 15.87 -23.98 16.68
CA PRO A 5 14.51 -24.50 16.76
C PRO A 5 13.59 -23.51 17.49
N PHE A 6 12.32 -23.45 17.09
CA PHE A 6 11.25 -22.85 17.89
C PHE A 6 11.05 -23.70 19.16
N PHE A 7 11.12 -23.10 20.35
CA PHE A 7 10.91 -23.79 21.62
C PHE A 7 9.44 -23.76 22.08
N PRO A 8 8.97 -24.72 22.90
CA PRO A 8 7.55 -25.02 23.10
C PRO A 8 6.74 -23.99 23.88
N LEU A 9 5.43 -23.93 23.61
CA LEU A 9 4.46 -23.05 24.27
C LEU A 9 3.62 -23.87 25.27
N LEU A 10 3.75 -23.58 26.58
CA LEU A 10 2.94 -24.21 27.62
C LEU A 10 2.29 -23.15 28.52
N ARG A 11 0.94 -23.12 28.44
CA ARG A 11 -0.06 -22.75 29.46
C ARG A 11 -0.08 -21.33 30.05
N GLN A 12 -1.25 -20.69 29.92
CA GLN A 12 -1.69 -19.53 30.69
C GLN A 12 -1.82 -19.83 32.20
N PRO A 13 -1.45 -18.90 33.10
CA PRO A 13 -2.02 -18.84 34.43
C PRO A 13 -3.26 -17.93 34.46
N SER A 14 -4.37 -18.51 34.89
CA SER A 14 -5.57 -17.81 35.35
C SER A 14 -5.23 -16.79 36.46
N VAL A 15 -5.60 -15.52 36.27
CA VAL A 15 -5.42 -14.46 37.27
C VAL A 15 -6.43 -14.65 38.41
N ARG A 16 -5.96 -15.12 39.57
CA ARG A 16 -6.72 -15.05 40.82
C ARG A 16 -6.70 -13.62 41.37
N ARG A 17 -7.86 -12.97 41.43
CA ARG A 17 -8.07 -11.71 42.17
C ARG A 17 -7.77 -11.92 43.65
N ARG A 18 -6.86 -11.12 44.23
CA ARG A 18 -6.74 -10.95 45.68
C ARG A 18 -7.21 -9.55 46.08
N ALA A 19 -8.31 -9.53 46.83
CA ALA A 19 -8.87 -8.33 47.43
C ALA A 19 -7.94 -7.78 48.53
N ARG A 20 -7.78 -6.45 48.60
CA ARG A 20 -7.20 -5.75 49.75
C ARG A 20 -8.32 -5.28 50.68
N PRO A 21 -8.16 -5.35 52.02
CA PRO A 21 -9.07 -4.70 52.94
C PRO A 21 -8.69 -3.23 53.14
N ARG A 22 -9.72 -2.41 53.38
CA ARG A 22 -9.65 -1.00 53.80
C ARG A 22 -9.38 -0.90 55.30
N ALA A 23 -8.72 0.17 55.73
CA ALA A 23 -8.87 0.73 57.08
C ALA A 23 -8.75 2.26 57.07
N PHE A 24 -9.64 2.89 57.85
CA PHE A 24 -9.77 4.30 58.28
C PHE A 24 -8.53 4.74 59.12
N SER A 25 -8.21 6.00 59.51
CA SER A 25 -8.92 7.29 59.70
C SER A 25 -7.93 8.38 60.17
N LEU A 26 -8.34 9.65 60.01
CA LEU A 26 -8.10 10.88 60.81
C LEU A 26 -6.72 11.60 60.88
N LEU A 27 -6.74 12.82 60.31
CA LEU A 27 -6.37 14.14 60.87
C LEU A 27 -5.19 14.28 61.86
N ALA A 28 -4.18 15.04 61.43
CA ALA A 28 -3.46 15.98 62.29
C ALA A 28 -2.92 17.16 61.46
N THR A 29 -3.38 18.35 61.78
CA THR A 29 -2.89 19.65 61.31
C THR A 29 -1.56 19.99 61.96
N GLY A 30 -0.55 20.33 61.17
CA GLY A 30 0.72 20.88 61.64
C GLY A 30 1.39 21.68 60.54
N PHE A 31 1.33 23.01 60.65
CA PHE A 31 1.98 23.95 59.75
C PHE A 31 3.48 23.98 60.11
N LEU A 32 4.33 23.39 59.26
CA LEU A 32 5.78 23.57 59.33
C LEU A 32 6.27 23.96 57.94
N ALA A 33 6.62 25.23 57.78
CA ALA A 33 7.19 25.78 56.55
C ALA A 33 8.65 25.31 56.42
N THR A 34 8.85 24.13 55.85
CA THR A 34 10.15 23.70 55.34
C THR A 34 10.28 24.15 53.88
N MET A 35 11.26 25.02 53.61
CA MET A 35 11.75 25.26 52.25
C MET A 35 12.31 23.95 51.69
N MET A 36 11.45 23.18 51.03
CA MET A 36 11.90 22.15 50.10
C MET A 36 12.39 22.86 48.84
N ALA A 37 13.67 22.71 48.54
CA ALA A 37 14.18 22.89 47.20
C ALA A 37 13.34 21.99 46.28
N ALA A 38 12.41 22.59 45.53
CA ALA A 38 11.65 21.90 44.52
C ALA A 38 12.60 21.46 43.41
N LEU A 39 13.16 20.26 43.54
CA LEU A 39 13.60 19.50 42.38
C LEU A 39 12.38 19.47 41.44
N PRO A 40 12.49 19.93 40.18
CA PRO A 40 11.38 19.85 39.26
C PRO A 40 11.05 18.37 39.12
N LEU A 41 9.90 17.96 39.66
CA LEU A 41 9.25 16.72 39.24
C LEU A 41 9.04 16.87 37.74
N ARG A 42 9.94 16.26 36.97
CA ARG A 42 9.84 16.20 35.52
C ARG A 42 8.54 15.47 35.24
N ALA A 43 7.52 16.21 34.80
CA ALA A 43 6.26 15.63 34.38
C ALA A 43 6.57 14.48 33.40
N PRO A 44 5.85 13.35 33.49
CA PRO A 44 6.07 12.25 32.55
C PRO A 44 6.00 12.81 31.13
N ALA A 45 7.02 12.51 30.32
CA ALA A 45 7.09 12.99 28.95
C ALA A 45 5.81 12.58 28.22
N GLN A 46 5.04 13.57 27.75
CA GLN A 46 3.81 13.31 27.00
C GLN A 46 4.14 12.51 25.75
N PRO A 47 3.25 11.58 25.34
CA PRO A 47 3.47 10.83 24.11
C PRO A 47 3.66 11.76 22.92
N SER A 48 4.54 11.39 22.00
CA SER A 48 4.78 12.19 20.79
C SER A 48 5.16 11.32 19.60
N LEU A 49 4.66 11.71 18.41
CA LEU A 49 4.96 11.07 17.14
C LEU A 49 6.28 11.60 16.55
N HIS A 50 7.07 10.70 15.98
CA HIS A 50 8.27 10.99 15.23
C HIS A 50 8.22 10.28 13.88
N VAL A 51 8.64 10.96 12.82
CA VAL A 51 8.71 10.38 11.48
C VAL A 51 10.04 9.62 11.33
N ILE A 52 9.99 8.32 11.04
CA ILE A 52 11.18 7.55 10.67
C ILE A 52 11.40 7.67 9.16
N ARG A 53 10.35 7.46 8.36
CA ARG A 53 10.39 7.51 6.90
C ARG A 53 9.02 7.83 6.32
N THR A 54 9.00 8.64 5.26
CA THR A 54 7.80 8.84 4.43
C THR A 54 8.17 8.72 2.95
N ASN A 55 7.44 7.86 2.23
CA ASN A 55 7.59 7.69 0.79
C ASN A 55 6.37 8.21 0.01
N GLY A 56 5.38 8.82 0.66
CA GLY A 56 4.17 9.34 0.04
C GLY A 56 3.03 9.56 1.03
N PRO A 57 1.81 9.90 0.54
CA PRO A 57 0.67 10.16 1.40
C PRO A 57 0.27 8.91 2.19
N ALA A 58 -0.06 9.09 3.47
CA ALA A 58 -0.47 7.99 4.35
C ALA A 58 -1.72 7.24 3.85
N SER A 59 -2.55 7.86 3.01
CA SER A 59 -3.69 7.23 2.35
C SER A 59 -3.33 6.23 1.25
N ASN A 60 -2.06 6.19 0.80
CA ASN A 60 -1.61 5.29 -0.25
C ASN A 60 -0.30 4.56 0.11
N ARG A 61 -0.09 4.29 1.41
CA ARG A 61 1.11 3.60 1.92
C ARG A 61 0.72 2.62 3.02
N LEU A 62 1.50 1.54 3.17
CA LEU A 62 1.51 0.75 4.38
C LEU A 62 2.15 1.60 5.49
N ASN A 63 1.37 2.10 6.44
CA ASN A 63 1.89 2.90 7.54
C ASN A 63 2.23 1.99 8.73
N ILE A 64 3.52 1.93 9.05
CA ILE A 64 4.06 1.20 10.20
C ILE A 64 4.23 2.18 11.36
N VAL A 65 3.82 1.78 12.56
CA VAL A 65 4.03 2.57 13.78
C VAL A 65 4.73 1.71 14.83
N VAL A 66 5.92 2.14 15.24
CA VAL A 66 6.67 1.53 16.34
C VAL A 66 6.34 2.26 17.65
N LEU A 67 5.92 1.54 18.68
CA LEU A 67 5.59 2.08 20.00
C LEU A 67 6.70 1.71 21.00
N ALA A 68 7.09 2.66 21.84
CA ALA A 68 8.10 2.46 22.88
C ALA A 68 7.53 1.70 24.08
N GLU A 69 8.11 0.55 24.44
CA GLU A 69 7.82 -0.12 25.71
C GLU A 69 9.10 -0.34 26.51
N ALA A 70 9.01 -0.14 27.83
CA ALA A 70 10.14 -0.28 28.76
C ALA A 70 11.34 0.66 28.51
N TYR A 71 11.11 1.80 27.84
CA TYR A 71 12.07 2.88 27.73
C TYR A 71 11.75 3.98 28.75
N THR A 72 12.69 4.30 29.65
CA THR A 72 12.54 5.46 30.53
C THR A 72 12.63 6.77 29.74
N SER A 73 12.27 7.89 30.37
CA SER A 73 12.38 9.22 29.75
C SER A 73 13.80 9.53 29.23
N ALA A 74 14.85 9.01 29.88
CA ALA A 74 16.23 9.20 29.47
C ALA A 74 16.61 8.32 28.26
N GLN A 75 15.90 7.22 28.02
CA GLN A 75 16.18 6.26 26.95
C GLN A 75 15.34 6.52 25.68
N LEU A 76 14.46 7.51 25.65
CA LEU A 76 13.64 7.81 24.46
C LEU A 76 14.47 8.20 23.23
N GLY A 77 15.69 8.71 23.42
CA GLY A 77 16.64 8.89 22.31
C GLY A 77 17.10 7.56 21.72
N GLN A 78 17.42 6.58 22.58
CA GLN A 78 17.78 5.23 22.17
C GLN A 78 16.62 4.50 21.51
N PHE A 79 15.39 4.64 22.01
CA PHE A 79 14.20 4.10 21.37
C PHE A 79 14.08 4.54 19.89
N LEU A 80 14.36 5.79 19.56
CA LEU A 80 14.29 6.23 18.16
C LEU A 80 15.33 5.54 17.27
N VAL A 81 16.52 5.26 17.81
CA VAL A 81 17.55 4.47 17.12
C VAL A 81 17.05 3.04 16.93
N ASP A 82 16.56 2.41 17.99
CA ASP A 82 16.08 1.02 17.95
C ASP A 82 14.87 0.85 17.03
N ALA A 83 13.92 1.79 17.06
CA ALA A 83 12.76 1.81 16.18
C ALA A 83 13.16 2.01 14.70
N THR A 84 14.14 2.87 14.43
CA THR A 84 14.70 3.04 13.09
C THR A 84 15.36 1.74 12.61
N ASN A 85 16.13 1.08 13.48
CA ASN A 85 16.76 -0.19 13.19
C ASN A 85 15.73 -1.30 12.95
N ALA A 86 14.66 -1.39 13.75
CA ALA A 86 13.59 -2.36 13.55
C ALA A 86 12.93 -2.20 12.18
N VAL A 87 12.61 -0.97 11.78
CA VAL A 87 12.07 -0.68 10.45
C VAL A 87 13.07 -1.04 9.36
N ALA A 88 14.36 -0.71 9.53
CA ALA A 88 15.39 -1.05 8.57
C ALA A 88 15.59 -2.57 8.41
N THR A 89 15.60 -3.32 9.52
CA THR A 89 15.69 -4.79 9.54
C THR A 89 14.52 -5.41 8.79
N LEU A 90 13.28 -5.01 9.11
CA LEU A 90 12.09 -5.49 8.39
C LEU A 90 12.19 -5.22 6.88
N LEU A 91 12.53 -3.99 6.51
CA LEU A 91 12.65 -3.58 5.11
C LEU A 91 13.87 -4.19 4.40
N SER A 92 14.73 -4.94 5.10
CA SER A 92 15.86 -5.68 4.53
C SER A 92 15.47 -7.09 4.07
N HIS A 93 14.27 -7.56 4.42
CA HIS A 93 13.79 -8.90 4.09
C HIS A 93 12.69 -8.88 3.01
N PRO A 94 12.69 -9.82 2.05
CA PRO A 94 11.59 -9.96 1.09
C PRO A 94 10.27 -10.37 1.78
N PRO A 95 9.10 -9.91 1.31
CA PRO A 95 8.91 -9.02 0.15
C PRO A 95 9.14 -7.53 0.45
N TYR A 96 9.35 -7.14 1.71
CA TYR A 96 9.42 -5.74 2.13
C TYR A 96 10.54 -4.96 1.45
N THR A 97 11.69 -5.58 1.18
CA THR A 97 12.76 -4.98 0.35
C THR A 97 12.24 -4.50 -1.00
N GLY A 98 11.50 -5.38 -1.68
CA GLY A 98 10.93 -5.15 -3.00
C GLY A 98 9.86 -4.05 -3.01
N TYR A 99 9.13 -3.92 -1.91
CA TYR A 99 8.04 -2.97 -1.74
C TYR A 99 8.37 -1.83 -0.76
N SER A 100 9.65 -1.56 -0.51
CA SER A 100 10.06 -0.58 0.51
C SER A 100 9.59 0.85 0.19
N ASN A 101 9.36 1.18 -1.07
CA ASN A 101 8.74 2.46 -1.48
C ASN A 101 7.29 2.58 -1.00
N TYR A 102 6.57 1.47 -0.81
CA TYR A 102 5.16 1.41 -0.42
C TYR A 102 4.92 1.66 1.07
N VAL A 103 5.98 1.85 1.85
CA VAL A 103 5.92 1.94 3.31
C VAL A 103 6.15 3.38 3.78
N ASN A 104 5.36 3.81 4.75
CA ASN A 104 5.71 4.90 5.66
C ASN A 104 5.98 4.30 7.04
N ALA A 105 6.87 4.91 7.82
CA ALA A 105 7.19 4.45 9.16
C ALA A 105 7.28 5.62 10.14
N PHE A 106 6.69 5.41 11.31
CA PHE A 106 6.62 6.38 12.40
C PHE A 106 6.97 5.70 13.73
N ALA A 107 7.39 6.50 14.70
CA ALA A 107 7.61 6.07 16.07
C ALA A 107 6.76 6.90 17.02
N ILE A 108 6.06 6.26 17.96
CA ILE A 108 5.42 6.96 19.07
C ILE A 108 6.29 6.75 20.31
N LYS A 109 6.84 7.86 20.81
CA LYS A 109 7.61 7.89 22.06
C LYS A 109 6.65 7.93 23.23
N MET A 110 6.84 7.04 24.20
CA MET A 110 6.25 7.13 25.53
C MET A 110 7.24 6.62 26.57
N ALA A 111 7.35 7.33 27.69
CA ALA A 111 8.20 6.90 28.77
C ALA A 111 7.49 5.86 29.65
N SER A 112 8.17 4.74 29.90
CA SER A 112 7.94 3.86 31.04
C SER A 112 8.60 4.42 32.30
N LYS A 113 8.15 3.99 33.49
CA LYS A 113 8.80 4.38 34.74
C LYS A 113 10.09 3.59 34.95
N GLU A 114 10.10 2.33 34.55
CA GLU A 114 11.26 1.44 34.61
C GLU A 114 11.69 0.96 33.22
N SER A 115 12.93 0.46 33.16
CA SER A 115 13.52 -0.21 32.00
C SER A 115 13.52 -1.72 32.22
N GLY A 116 13.33 -2.47 31.13
CA GLY A 116 13.11 -3.92 31.14
C GLY A 116 11.63 -4.30 31.27
N SER A 117 11.34 -5.56 30.99
CA SER A 117 10.00 -6.17 31.06
C SER A 117 9.81 -7.00 32.34
N ASP A 118 8.58 -7.46 32.62
CA ASP A 118 8.34 -8.49 33.64
C ASP A 118 8.94 -9.83 33.17
N HIS A 119 9.69 -10.50 34.05
CA HIS A 119 10.14 -11.89 33.86
C HIS A 119 9.65 -12.77 35.02
N PRO A 120 8.41 -13.29 34.95
CA PRO A 120 7.79 -14.07 36.03
C PRO A 120 8.58 -15.31 36.40
N LYS A 121 9.26 -15.95 35.43
CA LYS A 121 10.15 -17.09 35.65
C LYS A 121 11.24 -16.81 36.70
N TYR A 122 11.71 -15.56 36.76
CA TYR A 122 12.75 -15.12 37.68
C TYR A 122 12.22 -14.22 38.82
N GLY A 123 10.90 -14.06 38.93
CA GLY A 123 10.28 -13.17 39.91
C GLY A 123 10.60 -11.68 39.71
N ILE A 124 10.98 -11.28 38.49
CA ILE A 124 11.27 -9.89 38.15
C ILE A 124 9.98 -9.22 37.71
N SER A 125 9.68 -8.05 38.29
CA SER A 125 8.59 -7.19 37.85
C SER A 125 9.04 -5.74 37.68
N LYS A 126 8.46 -5.06 36.70
CA LYS A 126 8.79 -3.72 36.20
C LYS A 126 7.51 -2.91 35.97
N ASP A 127 7.49 -1.67 36.45
CA ASP A 127 6.39 -0.72 36.21
C ASP A 127 6.58 -0.03 34.84
N THR A 128 6.08 -0.67 33.79
CA THR A 128 6.20 -0.20 32.40
C THR A 128 4.89 0.35 31.84
N TYR A 129 4.96 1.05 30.72
CA TYR A 129 3.79 1.75 30.17
C TYR A 129 2.72 0.79 29.64
N PHE A 130 3.10 -0.30 28.97
CA PHE A 130 2.14 -1.27 28.44
C PHE A 130 1.99 -2.53 29.30
N ASN A 131 2.76 -2.65 30.39
CA ASN A 131 2.83 -3.83 31.25
C ASN A 131 3.21 -5.09 30.45
N SER A 132 4.26 -4.96 29.61
CA SER A 132 4.82 -6.12 28.93
C SER A 132 5.35 -7.15 29.92
N ALA A 133 5.13 -8.42 29.62
CA ALA A 133 5.57 -9.54 30.43
C ALA A 133 5.93 -10.75 29.56
N TYR A 134 7.04 -11.40 29.90
CA TYR A 134 7.40 -12.70 29.34
C TYR A 134 6.55 -13.82 29.97
N ASP A 135 6.44 -14.95 29.27
CA ASP A 135 5.81 -16.14 29.81
C ASP A 135 6.60 -16.73 31.00
N SER A 136 5.88 -17.41 31.88
CA SER A 136 6.47 -17.91 33.13
C SER A 136 7.36 -19.15 32.98
N TYR A 137 7.41 -19.76 31.79
CA TYR A 137 8.04 -21.07 31.59
C TYR A 137 9.35 -20.96 30.79
N TRP A 138 9.27 -20.46 29.57
CA TRP A 138 10.38 -20.36 28.63
C TRP A 138 11.05 -19.00 28.67
N ASP A 139 10.30 -17.97 29.06
CA ASP A 139 10.74 -16.58 29.12
C ASP A 139 11.05 -16.02 27.73
N GLU A 140 10.22 -16.33 26.74
CA GLU A 140 10.42 -15.98 25.33
C GLU A 140 9.18 -15.34 24.69
N LEU A 141 7.98 -15.71 25.14
CA LEU A 141 6.75 -15.11 24.63
C LEU A 141 6.45 -13.83 25.39
N ILE A 142 6.44 -12.69 24.71
CA ILE A 142 6.13 -11.39 25.32
C ILE A 142 4.66 -11.08 25.08
N THR A 143 3.92 -10.72 26.12
CA THR A 143 2.50 -10.32 26.01
C THR A 143 2.24 -8.99 26.72
N ILE A 144 1.14 -8.34 26.36
CA ILE A 144 0.58 -7.22 27.10
C ILE A 144 -0.88 -7.54 27.49
N PRO A 145 -1.43 -6.94 28.56
CA PRO A 145 -2.83 -7.14 28.91
C PRO A 145 -3.78 -6.68 27.79
N SER A 146 -4.81 -7.48 27.48
CA SER A 146 -5.82 -7.13 26.45
C SER A 146 -6.72 -5.95 26.83
N GLY A 147 -6.75 -5.56 28.11
CA GLY A 147 -7.59 -4.48 28.62
C GLY A 147 -7.03 -3.07 28.40
N THR A 148 -7.56 -2.10 29.15
CA THR A 148 -7.24 -0.67 29.02
C THR A 148 -5.80 -0.28 29.36
N ASN A 149 -5.02 -1.19 29.94
CA ASN A 149 -3.64 -0.93 30.38
C ASN A 149 -2.55 -1.53 29.47
N GLY A 150 -2.91 -2.39 28.51
CA GLY A 150 -2.00 -2.88 27.47
C GLY A 150 -2.53 -2.51 26.10
N GLN A 151 -3.24 -3.43 25.44
CA GLN A 151 -3.75 -3.23 24.07
C GLN A 151 -4.63 -1.99 23.93
N GLY A 152 -5.47 -1.68 24.94
CA GLY A 152 -6.28 -0.46 24.91
C GLY A 152 -5.45 0.84 24.84
N ARG A 153 -4.25 0.87 25.43
CA ARG A 153 -3.33 2.01 25.30
C ARG A 153 -2.76 2.07 23.90
N VAL A 154 -2.36 0.93 23.32
CA VAL A 154 -1.86 0.86 21.93
C VAL A 154 -2.90 1.46 20.99
N THR A 155 -4.16 0.99 21.08
CA THR A 155 -5.27 1.52 20.27
C THR A 155 -5.47 3.02 20.46
N ALA A 156 -5.49 3.51 21.71
CA ALA A 156 -5.69 4.94 21.99
C ALA A 156 -4.60 5.83 21.38
N LEU A 157 -3.34 5.38 21.45
CA LEU A 157 -2.20 6.12 20.91
C LEU A 157 -2.20 6.14 19.38
N LEU A 158 -2.50 5.00 18.75
CA LEU A 158 -2.63 4.93 17.31
C LEU A 158 -3.78 5.82 16.82
N GLN A 159 -4.95 5.78 17.46
CA GLN A 159 -6.07 6.67 17.11
C GLN A 159 -5.73 8.15 17.28
N GLY A 160 -4.97 8.51 18.32
CA GLY A 160 -4.60 9.90 18.60
C GLY A 160 -3.53 10.46 17.66
N PHE A 161 -2.56 9.65 17.23
CA PHE A 161 -1.40 10.12 16.45
C PHE A 161 -1.39 9.67 15.00
N MET A 162 -1.85 8.46 14.70
CA MET A 162 -1.77 7.86 13.36
C MET A 162 -2.96 6.91 13.12
N PRO A 163 -4.19 7.43 12.94
CA PRO A 163 -5.38 6.60 12.74
C PRO A 163 -5.33 5.77 11.45
N GLN A 164 -4.43 6.11 10.51
CA GLN A 164 -4.12 5.32 9.32
C GLN A 164 -3.00 4.30 9.55
N CYS A 165 -2.67 3.97 10.80
CA CYS A 165 -1.74 2.90 11.13
C CYS A 165 -2.29 1.55 10.63
N HIS A 166 -1.44 0.80 9.95
CA HIS A 166 -1.80 -0.48 9.35
C HIS A 166 -1.04 -1.64 9.99
N LEU A 167 0.17 -1.38 10.51
CA LEU A 167 1.01 -2.33 11.21
C LEU A 167 1.60 -1.67 12.45
N ALA A 168 1.20 -2.14 13.63
CA ALA A 168 1.73 -1.68 14.91
C ALA A 168 2.83 -2.64 15.39
N ILE A 169 3.96 -2.09 15.80
CA ILE A 169 5.07 -2.83 16.39
C ILE A 169 5.29 -2.30 17.80
N LEU A 170 5.15 -3.12 18.83
CA LEU A 170 5.52 -2.78 20.19
C LEU A 170 6.97 -3.23 20.44
N LEU A 171 7.89 -2.27 20.50
CA LEU A 171 9.31 -2.55 20.70
C LEU A 171 9.64 -2.50 22.19
N VAL A 172 9.98 -3.65 22.76
CA VAL A 172 10.24 -3.83 24.18
C VAL A 172 11.74 -3.72 24.45
N ASN A 173 12.13 -2.72 25.24
CA ASN A 173 13.52 -2.52 25.64
C ASN A 173 13.95 -3.56 26.68
N ASP A 174 14.34 -4.74 26.20
CA ASP A 174 14.75 -5.86 27.04
C ASP A 174 15.87 -6.69 26.38
N PRO A 175 16.92 -7.08 27.14
CA PRO A 175 18.03 -7.85 26.59
C PRO A 175 17.70 -9.32 26.30
N LYS A 176 16.60 -9.88 26.82
CA LYS A 176 16.16 -11.24 26.48
C LYS A 176 15.47 -11.25 25.11
N PRO A 177 15.82 -12.16 24.19
CA PRO A 177 15.07 -12.29 22.94
C PRO A 177 13.66 -12.84 23.20
N GLY A 178 12.67 -12.22 22.57
CA GLY A 178 11.29 -12.68 22.62
C GLY A 178 10.35 -11.88 21.74
N GLY A 179 9.14 -12.39 21.55
CA GLY A 179 8.11 -11.75 20.76
C GLY A 179 6.76 -12.47 20.83
N SER A 180 5.76 -11.85 20.20
CA SER A 180 4.48 -12.45 19.85
C SER A 180 3.72 -11.57 18.85
N ASP A 181 2.64 -12.11 18.30
CA ASP A 181 1.74 -11.43 17.37
C ASP A 181 0.70 -10.52 18.05
N GLY A 182 0.67 -10.52 19.39
CA GLY A 182 -0.34 -9.79 20.17
C GLY A 182 -1.78 -10.16 19.78
N PHE A 183 -2.04 -11.43 19.44
CA PHE A 183 -3.31 -11.93 18.91
C PHE A 183 -3.69 -11.27 17.57
N ASN A 184 -2.76 -11.26 16.61
CA ASN A 184 -2.87 -10.60 15.31
C ASN A 184 -3.13 -9.08 15.35
N LEU A 185 -2.96 -8.40 16.49
CA LEU A 185 -3.23 -6.96 16.62
C LEU A 185 -1.97 -6.10 16.63
N THR A 186 -0.85 -6.61 17.17
CA THR A 186 0.36 -5.81 17.41
C THR A 186 1.55 -6.74 17.49
N ALA A 187 2.54 -6.53 16.61
CA ALA A 187 3.76 -7.32 16.64
C ALA A 187 4.60 -6.87 17.84
N ILE A 188 4.72 -7.71 18.86
CA ILE A 188 5.51 -7.44 20.06
C ILE A 188 6.88 -8.09 19.88
N VAL A 189 7.95 -7.34 20.09
CA VAL A 189 9.31 -7.85 19.88
C VAL A 189 10.29 -7.13 20.78
N SER A 190 11.27 -7.86 21.33
CA SER A 190 12.33 -7.24 22.12
C SER A 190 13.44 -6.63 21.26
N THR A 191 14.14 -5.63 21.79
CA THR A 191 15.27 -4.99 21.11
C THR A 191 16.38 -5.98 20.77
N SER A 192 16.64 -6.96 21.65
CA SER A 192 17.65 -7.99 21.40
C SER A 192 17.25 -8.96 20.29
N ALA A 193 15.96 -9.28 20.14
CA ALA A 193 15.45 -10.07 19.02
C ALA A 193 15.64 -9.34 17.69
N VAL A 194 15.33 -8.04 17.63
CA VAL A 194 15.59 -7.21 16.43
C VAL A 194 17.08 -7.16 16.09
N ALA A 195 17.94 -6.98 17.09
CA ALA A 195 19.39 -6.94 16.89
C ALA A 195 19.94 -8.29 16.39
N ALA A 196 19.45 -9.40 16.94
CA ALA A 196 19.84 -10.74 16.49
C ALA A 196 19.41 -11.01 15.05
N GLU A 197 18.19 -10.60 14.67
CA GLU A 197 17.69 -10.70 13.29
C GLU A 197 18.54 -9.86 12.32
N ALA A 198 18.81 -8.61 12.68
CA ALA A 198 19.66 -7.72 11.89
C ALA A 198 21.07 -8.30 11.67
N ALA A 199 21.67 -8.86 12.73
CA ALA A 199 22.99 -9.48 12.67
C ALA A 199 23.00 -10.77 11.84
N MET A 200 21.90 -11.54 11.86
CA MET A 200 21.73 -12.74 11.04
C MET A 200 21.55 -12.41 9.56
N GLY A 201 20.96 -11.25 9.25
CA GLY A 201 20.64 -10.85 7.87
C GLY A 201 19.57 -11.73 7.22
N GLN A 202 18.80 -12.47 8.02
CA GLN A 202 17.71 -13.36 7.60
C GLN A 202 16.52 -13.16 8.54
N PRO A 203 15.27 -13.40 8.07
CA PRO A 203 14.08 -13.30 8.91
C PRO A 203 14.18 -14.08 10.20
N ALA A 204 13.76 -13.47 11.29
CA ALA A 204 13.60 -14.09 12.59
C ALA A 204 12.33 -13.56 13.27
N ILE A 205 12.34 -13.34 14.59
CA ILE A 205 11.18 -12.99 15.41
C ILE A 205 10.44 -11.76 14.86
N LEU A 206 11.11 -10.65 14.58
CA LEU A 206 10.44 -9.42 14.11
C LEU A 206 9.65 -9.70 12.83
N THR A 207 10.30 -10.33 11.85
CA THR A 207 9.67 -10.62 10.56
C THR A 207 8.55 -11.66 10.69
N HIS A 208 8.73 -12.67 11.54
CA HIS A 208 7.75 -13.70 11.85
C HIS A 208 6.46 -13.11 12.46
N GLU A 209 6.58 -12.32 13.54
CA GLU A 209 5.41 -11.72 14.20
C GLU A 209 4.64 -10.77 13.29
N ILE A 210 5.35 -10.07 12.39
CA ILE A 210 4.71 -9.22 11.39
C ILE A 210 3.96 -10.05 10.34
N GLY A 211 4.42 -11.26 10.04
CA GLY A 211 3.71 -12.21 9.17
C GLY A 211 2.28 -12.47 9.65
N HIS A 212 2.12 -12.73 10.95
CA HIS A 212 0.82 -12.86 11.61
C HIS A 212 0.00 -11.57 11.51
N VAL A 213 0.54 -10.44 11.97
CA VAL A 213 -0.23 -9.19 12.09
C VAL A 213 -0.61 -8.57 10.75
N LEU A 214 0.26 -8.65 9.74
CA LEU A 214 0.04 -7.99 8.45
C LEU A 214 -0.80 -8.83 7.49
N ALA A 215 -0.54 -10.14 7.43
CA ALA A 215 -1.12 -11.02 6.43
C ALA A 215 -1.90 -12.22 7.01
N ASN A 216 -2.09 -12.27 8.34
CA ASN A 216 -2.80 -13.34 9.04
C ASN A 216 -2.22 -14.72 8.69
N LEU A 217 -0.90 -14.81 8.57
CA LEU A 217 -0.22 -16.08 8.33
C LEU A 217 -0.34 -16.96 9.58
N GLY A 218 -0.50 -18.26 9.39
CA GLY A 218 -0.45 -19.25 10.46
C GLY A 218 0.97 -19.76 10.67
N ASP A 219 1.21 -20.31 11.86
CA ASP A 219 2.48 -20.98 12.17
C ASP A 219 2.61 -22.28 11.37
N GLU A 220 3.76 -22.47 10.74
CA GLU A 220 4.06 -23.65 9.92
C GLU A 220 4.81 -24.74 10.72
N TYR A 221 5.14 -24.47 11.99
CA TYR A 221 5.75 -25.47 12.88
C TYR A 221 4.69 -26.33 13.59
N THR A 222 5.12 -27.46 14.12
CA THR A 222 4.25 -28.50 14.69
C THR A 222 4.29 -28.55 16.22
N THR A 223 5.04 -27.65 16.84
CA THR A 223 5.17 -27.58 18.30
C THR A 223 3.80 -27.34 18.94
N PRO A 224 3.28 -28.26 19.78
CA PRO A 224 1.90 -28.19 20.25
C PRO A 224 1.58 -26.90 21.02
N TYR A 225 0.41 -26.30 20.72
CA TYR A 225 -0.18 -25.19 21.46
C TYR A 225 -1.58 -25.59 21.97
N PRO A 226 -1.69 -26.23 23.14
CA PRO A 226 -2.97 -26.70 23.64
C PRO A 226 -3.98 -25.56 23.82
N GLY A 227 -5.14 -25.69 23.17
CA GLY A 227 -6.23 -24.70 23.25
C GLY A 227 -6.16 -23.59 22.21
N PHE A 228 -5.18 -23.60 21.30
CA PHE A 228 -5.23 -22.76 20.11
C PHE A 228 -6.40 -23.22 19.21
N PRO A 229 -7.20 -22.30 18.64
CA PRO A 229 -8.28 -22.69 17.75
C PRO A 229 -7.75 -23.26 16.43
N ASP A 230 -8.31 -24.38 16.00
CA ASP A 230 -8.12 -24.89 14.64
C ASP A 230 -8.81 -23.94 13.65
N LEU A 231 -8.03 -23.09 12.99
CA LEU A 231 -8.47 -22.11 12.00
C LEU A 231 -7.57 -22.21 10.78
N GLU A 232 -8.16 -22.06 9.59
CA GLU A 232 -7.43 -22.11 8.34
C GLU A 232 -6.88 -20.73 7.94
N GLU A 233 -5.55 -20.60 7.83
CA GLU A 233 -4.86 -19.35 7.43
C GLU A 233 -4.37 -19.41 5.96
N PRO A 234 -3.88 -18.31 5.35
CA PRO A 234 -3.44 -18.31 3.97
C PRO A 234 -2.38 -19.39 3.62
N ASN A 235 -1.54 -19.76 4.58
CA ASN A 235 -0.43 -20.71 4.42
C ASN A 235 -0.60 -22.04 5.17
N THR A 236 -1.71 -22.28 5.85
CA THR A 236 -1.99 -23.53 6.59
C THR A 236 -3.38 -24.05 6.20
N THR A 237 -3.56 -25.36 6.09
CA THR A 237 -4.88 -25.92 5.73
C THR A 237 -5.03 -27.36 6.19
N ARG A 238 -6.27 -27.82 6.30
CA ARG A 238 -6.62 -29.24 6.41
C ARG A 238 -7.11 -29.81 5.08
N GLU A 239 -7.29 -28.97 4.07
CA GLU A 239 -7.76 -29.37 2.74
C GLU A 239 -6.72 -30.21 2.01
N THR A 240 -7.17 -31.33 1.42
CA THR A 240 -6.36 -32.28 0.66
C THR A 240 -6.86 -32.47 -0.76
N ASN A 241 -8.10 -32.05 -1.05
CA ASN A 241 -8.58 -31.93 -2.41
C ASN A 241 -7.82 -30.81 -3.12
N ARG A 242 -6.93 -31.19 -4.04
CA ARG A 242 -6.06 -30.28 -4.80
C ARG A 242 -6.77 -29.03 -5.30
N ALA A 243 -7.98 -29.17 -5.87
CA ALA A 243 -8.70 -28.05 -6.47
C ALA A 243 -9.15 -26.99 -5.44
N ALA A 244 -9.28 -27.37 -4.17
CA ALA A 244 -9.71 -26.51 -3.07
C ALA A 244 -8.54 -25.98 -2.22
N ILE A 245 -7.31 -26.46 -2.43
CA ILE A 245 -6.12 -25.92 -1.75
C ILE A 245 -5.93 -24.46 -2.15
N LYS A 246 -5.86 -23.55 -1.17
CA LYS A 246 -5.80 -22.10 -1.36
C LYS A 246 -4.68 -21.66 -2.30
N TRP A 247 -3.52 -22.32 -2.21
CA TRP A 247 -2.34 -22.04 -3.03
C TRP A 247 -2.16 -23.02 -4.20
N ASN A 248 -3.21 -23.71 -4.65
CA ASN A 248 -3.13 -24.66 -5.77
C ASN A 248 -2.50 -24.05 -7.03
N ALA A 249 -2.69 -22.75 -7.29
CA ALA A 249 -2.06 -22.04 -8.42
C ALA A 249 -0.51 -22.05 -8.39
N TRP A 250 0.09 -22.31 -7.22
CA TRP A 250 1.53 -22.46 -7.05
C TRP A 250 2.03 -23.90 -7.16
N ILE A 251 1.15 -24.89 -6.98
CA ILE A 251 1.53 -26.30 -6.97
C ILE A 251 1.61 -26.81 -8.41
N SER A 252 2.76 -27.39 -8.79
CA SER A 252 2.89 -28.05 -10.09
C SER A 252 1.88 -29.20 -10.22
N PRO A 253 1.32 -29.46 -11.42
CA PRO A 253 0.44 -30.61 -11.64
C PRO A 253 1.07 -31.95 -11.20
N GLU A 254 2.39 -32.08 -11.30
CA GLU A 254 3.17 -33.29 -10.98
C GLU A 254 3.55 -33.41 -9.49
N THR A 255 3.43 -32.35 -8.69
CA THR A 255 3.75 -32.39 -7.27
C THR A 255 2.68 -33.19 -6.52
N PRO A 256 2.97 -34.32 -5.84
CA PRO A 256 1.97 -35.14 -5.16
C PRO A 256 1.29 -34.41 -4.01
N ILE A 257 0.07 -34.84 -3.67
CA ILE A 257 -0.76 -34.29 -2.59
C ILE A 257 -1.23 -35.44 -1.68
N PRO A 258 -0.83 -35.49 -0.40
CA PRO A 258 0.19 -34.65 0.24
C PRO A 258 1.59 -34.80 -0.40
N THR A 259 2.44 -33.79 -0.24
CA THR A 259 3.79 -33.77 -0.78
C THR A 259 4.78 -34.38 0.23
N PRO A 260 5.51 -35.45 -0.11
CA PRO A 260 6.54 -36.00 0.76
C PRO A 260 7.75 -35.08 0.93
N ASP A 261 8.35 -35.07 2.12
CA ASP A 261 9.55 -34.28 2.42
C ASP A 261 10.74 -34.57 1.50
N SER A 262 10.77 -35.74 0.85
CA SER A 262 11.80 -36.11 -0.13
C SER A 262 11.82 -35.22 -1.38
N TYR A 263 10.77 -34.42 -1.62
CA TYR A 263 10.76 -33.40 -2.70
C TYR A 263 11.70 -32.23 -2.40
N GLY A 264 12.09 -32.05 -1.15
CA GLY A 264 13.05 -31.03 -0.74
C GLY A 264 12.48 -29.61 -0.70
N ASP A 265 13.33 -28.69 -0.25
CA ASP A 265 12.97 -27.29 -0.11
C ASP A 265 12.86 -26.60 -1.48
N GLY A 266 12.17 -25.46 -1.54
CA GLY A 266 11.93 -24.71 -2.77
C GLY A 266 10.79 -25.25 -3.64
N ILE A 267 10.32 -26.48 -3.40
CA ILE A 267 9.11 -27.02 -4.02
C ILE A 267 7.88 -26.48 -3.28
N VAL A 268 6.90 -25.96 -4.03
CA VAL A 268 5.57 -25.64 -3.48
C VAL A 268 4.66 -26.86 -3.62
N GLY A 269 4.09 -27.28 -2.50
CA GLY A 269 3.29 -28.50 -2.37
C GLY A 269 2.31 -28.41 -1.20
N LEU A 270 1.93 -29.57 -0.65
CA LEU A 270 1.09 -29.71 0.53
C LEU A 270 1.83 -30.61 1.54
N PHE A 271 2.79 -30.05 2.26
CA PHE A 271 3.65 -30.78 3.20
C PHE A 271 2.96 -30.98 4.53
N THR A 272 3.00 -32.19 5.09
CA THR A 272 2.36 -32.52 6.36
C THR A 272 3.06 -31.85 7.53
N GLY A 273 2.27 -31.31 8.46
CA GLY A 273 2.72 -30.64 9.67
C GLY A 273 2.59 -29.12 9.53
N ALA A 274 1.73 -28.51 10.34
CA ALA A 274 1.55 -27.07 10.44
C ALA A 274 0.60 -26.80 11.61
N HIS A 275 0.39 -25.53 11.95
CA HIS A 275 -0.65 -25.12 12.90
C HIS A 275 -0.57 -25.86 14.23
N TYR A 276 0.65 -26.12 14.72
CA TYR A 276 0.89 -26.83 15.98
C TYR A 276 0.49 -28.33 15.97
N HIS A 277 0.27 -28.91 14.79
CA HIS A 277 -0.06 -30.32 14.60
C HIS A 277 0.97 -31.02 13.73
N GLU A 278 1.41 -32.21 14.15
CA GLU A 278 2.31 -33.06 13.34
C GLU A 278 1.60 -33.71 12.15
N THR A 279 0.28 -33.89 12.22
CA THR A 279 -0.52 -34.54 11.17
C THR A 279 -1.88 -33.86 11.01
N GLY A 280 -2.54 -34.06 9.87
CA GLY A 280 -3.89 -33.53 9.60
C GLY A 280 -3.93 -32.03 9.24
N TRP A 281 -2.79 -31.36 9.30
CA TRP A 281 -2.55 -29.99 8.86
C TRP A 281 -1.36 -29.93 7.91
N TYR A 282 -1.38 -28.95 7.01
CA TYR A 282 -0.42 -28.86 5.92
C TYR A 282 0.08 -27.45 5.69
N ARG A 283 1.35 -27.33 5.26
CA ARG A 283 2.04 -26.09 4.88
C ARG A 283 2.53 -26.12 3.43
N PRO A 284 2.88 -24.97 2.82
CA PRO A 284 3.08 -24.89 1.38
C PRO A 284 4.49 -25.31 0.94
N GLN A 285 5.49 -25.17 1.82
CA GLN A 285 6.88 -25.52 1.58
C GLN A 285 7.51 -26.12 2.83
N LEU A 286 8.63 -26.84 2.69
CA LEU A 286 9.33 -27.42 3.84
C LEU A 286 9.85 -26.36 4.80
N ASN A 287 10.46 -25.29 4.27
CA ASN A 287 11.01 -24.19 5.06
C ASN A 287 10.30 -22.87 4.73
N CYS A 288 10.03 -22.10 5.77
CA CYS A 288 9.42 -20.77 5.71
C CYS A 288 9.76 -20.03 7.01
N ALA A 289 9.84 -18.71 6.97
CA ALA A 289 9.95 -17.88 8.16
C ALA A 289 8.82 -18.11 9.18
N MET A 290 7.66 -18.64 8.74
CA MET A 290 6.55 -19.03 9.63
C MET A 290 6.75 -20.39 10.32
N GLY A 291 7.74 -21.18 9.93
CA GLY A 291 8.01 -22.51 10.50
C GLY A 291 9.40 -22.63 11.14
N VAL A 292 10.37 -21.86 10.65
CA VAL A 292 11.74 -21.87 11.16
C VAL A 292 12.39 -20.49 10.96
N MET A 293 13.20 -20.06 11.93
CA MET A 293 13.95 -18.81 11.82
C MET A 293 15.17 -18.95 10.91
N GLY A 294 15.63 -17.84 10.35
CA GLY A 294 16.83 -17.77 9.50
C GLY A 294 16.60 -18.19 8.05
N VAL A 295 15.35 -18.29 7.61
CA VAL A 295 14.97 -18.55 6.22
C VAL A 295 13.93 -17.54 5.73
N PRO A 296 13.85 -17.26 4.42
CA PRO A 296 12.81 -16.40 3.85
C PRO A 296 11.38 -16.95 4.02
N PHE A 297 10.39 -16.08 3.83
CA PHE A 297 9.01 -16.53 3.61
C PHE A 297 8.91 -17.44 2.38
N CYS A 298 8.11 -18.50 2.48
CA CYS A 298 7.73 -19.34 1.35
C CYS A 298 6.94 -18.53 0.31
N ALA A 299 6.78 -19.08 -0.90
CA ALA A 299 6.11 -18.40 -2.01
C ALA A 299 4.68 -17.95 -1.66
N VAL A 300 3.95 -18.76 -0.89
CA VAL A 300 2.56 -18.50 -0.49
C VAL A 300 2.49 -17.40 0.57
N CYS A 301 3.35 -17.45 1.59
CA CYS A 301 3.45 -16.37 2.58
C CYS A 301 3.87 -15.05 1.92
N ARG A 302 4.80 -15.10 0.97
CA ARG A 302 5.22 -13.92 0.21
C ARG A 302 4.08 -13.34 -0.63
N GLU A 303 3.28 -14.17 -1.29
CA GLU A 303 2.08 -13.74 -2.01
C GLU A 303 1.10 -13.01 -1.09
N ALA A 304 0.75 -13.64 0.05
CA ALA A 304 -0.18 -13.06 1.02
C ALA A 304 0.32 -11.71 1.57
N LEU A 305 1.63 -11.58 1.83
CA LEU A 305 2.25 -10.33 2.28
C LEU A 305 2.23 -9.24 1.20
N VAL A 306 2.50 -9.58 -0.07
CA VAL A 306 2.40 -8.61 -1.18
C VAL A 306 0.95 -8.13 -1.34
N LEU A 307 -0.02 -9.05 -1.29
CA LEU A 307 -1.44 -8.70 -1.32
C LEU A 307 -1.82 -7.80 -0.13
N ALA A 308 -1.34 -8.09 1.08
CA ALA A 308 -1.59 -7.27 2.26
C ALA A 308 -1.03 -5.83 2.11
N ILE A 309 0.15 -5.67 1.48
CA ILE A 309 0.69 -4.34 1.13
C ILE A 309 -0.26 -3.62 0.14
N TYR A 310 -0.70 -4.30 -0.91
CA TYR A 310 -1.59 -3.72 -1.93
C TYR A 310 -3.04 -3.49 -1.47
N GLN A 311 -3.45 -4.07 -0.34
CA GLN A 311 -4.70 -3.67 0.32
C GLN A 311 -4.61 -2.25 0.89
N ARG A 312 -3.40 -1.74 1.15
CA ARG A 312 -3.17 -0.41 1.78
C ARG A 312 -2.54 0.62 0.84
N ALA A 313 -2.05 0.18 -0.31
CA ALA A 313 -1.37 1.02 -1.28
C ALA A 313 -1.74 0.61 -2.71
N ARG A 314 -1.80 1.59 -3.61
CA ARG A 314 -2.21 1.42 -5.00
C ARG A 314 -1.07 1.87 -5.95
N PRO A 315 -0.96 1.26 -7.14
CA PRO A 315 0.14 1.53 -8.09
C PRO A 315 0.30 2.99 -8.56
N VAL A 316 -0.78 3.80 -8.55
CA VAL A 316 -0.78 5.18 -9.06
C VAL A 316 -0.93 6.17 -7.90
N ASP A 317 0.08 7.01 -7.69
CA ASP A 317 0.07 8.07 -6.67
C ASP A 317 -0.65 9.33 -7.14
N ALA A 318 -0.48 9.70 -8.40
CA ALA A 318 -1.11 10.86 -9.00
C ALA A 318 -1.29 10.67 -10.50
N PHE A 319 -2.20 11.44 -11.09
CA PHE A 319 -2.44 11.44 -12.52
C PHE A 319 -2.85 12.84 -12.99
N TRP A 320 -2.61 13.10 -14.27
CA TRP A 320 -3.04 14.32 -14.97
C TRP A 320 -3.67 13.88 -16.31
N PRO A 321 -4.85 14.36 -16.73
CA PRO A 321 -5.68 15.36 -16.06
C PRO A 321 -6.23 15.06 -14.66
N ALA A 322 -6.19 16.01 -13.72
CA ALA A 322 -6.78 15.80 -12.39
C ALA A 322 -8.31 15.74 -12.47
N SER A 323 -8.90 16.55 -13.36
CA SER A 323 -10.29 16.37 -13.77
C SER A 323 -10.41 15.15 -14.68
N THR A 324 -11.28 14.22 -14.32
CA THR A 324 -11.61 13.04 -15.14
C THR A 324 -12.69 13.32 -16.19
N ASN A 325 -13.25 14.53 -16.24
CA ASN A 325 -14.19 14.94 -17.28
C ASN A 325 -13.59 16.11 -18.08
N LEU A 326 -13.35 15.88 -19.37
CA LEU A 326 -12.71 16.83 -20.28
C LEU A 326 -13.67 17.20 -21.41
N SER A 327 -13.66 18.47 -21.79
CA SER A 327 -14.38 18.98 -22.97
C SER A 327 -13.37 19.55 -23.96
N VAL A 328 -13.42 19.12 -25.21
CA VAL A 328 -12.37 19.37 -26.21
C VAL A 328 -12.99 19.90 -27.50
N SER A 329 -12.67 21.15 -27.84
CA SER A 329 -13.17 21.85 -29.04
C SER A 329 -12.06 22.27 -30.02
N THR A 330 -10.82 21.85 -29.78
CA THR A 330 -9.64 22.21 -30.59
C THR A 330 -8.87 20.97 -31.01
N THR A 331 -8.11 21.04 -32.10
CA THR A 331 -7.22 19.96 -32.57
C THR A 331 -5.90 19.85 -31.80
N GLN A 332 -5.71 20.67 -30.76
CA GLN A 332 -4.52 20.59 -29.90
C GLN A 332 -4.45 19.23 -29.21
N ALA A 333 -3.24 18.68 -29.13
CA ALA A 333 -3.01 17.40 -28.47
C ALA A 333 -3.34 17.46 -26.98
N LEU A 334 -4.02 16.43 -26.49
CA LEU A 334 -4.28 16.20 -25.07
C LEU A 334 -3.11 15.42 -24.48
N SER A 335 -2.59 15.88 -23.35
CA SER A 335 -1.52 15.19 -22.63
C SER A 335 -2.07 14.56 -21.36
N PHE A 336 -1.69 13.30 -21.13
CA PHE A 336 -1.99 12.53 -19.94
C PHE A 336 -0.68 12.06 -19.31
N SER A 337 -0.63 11.98 -17.98
CA SER A 337 0.51 11.44 -17.26
C SER A 337 0.10 10.74 -15.97
N LEU A 338 0.95 9.82 -15.53
CA LEU A 338 0.83 9.06 -14.30
C LEU A 338 2.11 9.20 -13.47
N VAL A 339 1.94 9.38 -12.17
CA VAL A 339 3.01 9.22 -11.16
C VAL A 339 2.81 7.84 -10.57
N LEU A 340 3.75 6.95 -10.87
CA LEU A 340 3.68 5.54 -10.49
C LEU A 340 4.52 5.28 -9.25
N GLN A 341 3.97 4.45 -8.37
CA GLN A 341 4.69 3.94 -7.22
C GLN A 341 5.44 2.67 -7.61
N GLN A 342 6.75 2.75 -7.83
CA GLN A 342 7.51 1.62 -8.35
C GLN A 342 8.02 0.70 -7.23
N PRO A 343 7.86 -0.64 -7.34
CA PRO A 343 8.67 -1.59 -6.60
C PRO A 343 10.17 -1.39 -6.92
N THR A 344 11.06 -1.87 -6.05
CA THR A 344 12.50 -1.61 -6.19
C THR A 344 13.21 -2.55 -7.15
N PHE A 345 12.58 -3.66 -7.55
CA PHE A 345 13.20 -4.74 -8.32
C PHE A 345 12.61 -4.93 -9.72
N HIS A 346 11.51 -4.26 -10.06
CA HIS A 346 10.90 -4.28 -11.38
C HIS A 346 10.01 -3.06 -11.59
N ASN A 347 9.61 -2.84 -12.85
CA ASN A 347 8.71 -1.76 -13.21
C ASN A 347 7.26 -2.24 -13.32
N LEU A 348 6.33 -1.38 -12.92
CA LEU A 348 4.92 -1.49 -13.25
C LEU A 348 4.69 -1.34 -14.75
N THR A 349 3.74 -2.08 -15.30
CA THR A 349 3.31 -1.91 -16.70
C THR A 349 2.16 -0.93 -16.81
N VAL A 350 2.19 -0.07 -17.83
CA VAL A 350 1.08 0.79 -18.21
C VAL A 350 0.58 0.36 -19.58
N GLN A 351 -0.74 0.38 -19.77
CA GLN A 351 -1.38 0.22 -21.07
C GLN A 351 -2.47 1.27 -21.21
N TRP A 352 -2.32 2.18 -22.17
CA TRP A 352 -3.36 3.14 -22.50
C TRP A 352 -4.42 2.52 -23.41
N CYS A 353 -5.67 2.90 -23.21
CA CYS A 353 -6.82 2.45 -23.98
C CYS A 353 -7.69 3.63 -24.38
N THR A 354 -8.32 3.56 -25.55
CA THR A 354 -9.42 4.44 -25.95
C THR A 354 -10.68 3.61 -26.14
N ASN A 355 -11.79 4.02 -25.51
CA ASN A 355 -13.08 3.32 -25.58
C ASN A 355 -12.96 1.81 -25.29
N GLY A 356 -12.12 1.45 -24.30
CA GLY A 356 -11.85 0.06 -23.91
C GLY A 356 -10.82 -0.70 -24.77
N VAL A 357 -10.41 -0.16 -25.92
CA VAL A 357 -9.47 -0.78 -26.85
C VAL A 357 -8.02 -0.39 -26.51
N PRO A 358 -7.11 -1.35 -26.26
CA PRO A 358 -5.70 -1.06 -26.00
C PRO A 358 -5.00 -0.43 -27.21
N LEU A 359 -4.15 0.56 -26.95
CA LEU A 359 -3.29 1.19 -27.93
C LEU A 359 -1.89 0.56 -27.87
N SER A 360 -1.53 -0.25 -28.87
CA SER A 360 -0.40 -1.19 -28.83
C SER A 360 0.97 -0.60 -28.43
N SER A 361 1.26 0.65 -28.78
CA SER A 361 2.53 1.31 -28.45
C SER A 361 2.46 2.28 -27.26
N ALA A 362 1.27 2.49 -26.70
CA ALA A 362 1.07 3.44 -25.62
C ALA A 362 1.21 2.73 -24.27
N THR A 363 2.46 2.54 -23.85
CA THR A 363 2.83 1.82 -22.63
C THR A 363 3.69 2.63 -21.65
N ASN A 364 3.96 3.91 -21.98
CA ASN A 364 4.69 4.83 -21.11
C ASN A 364 3.77 5.43 -20.03
N SER A 365 4.36 6.02 -18.98
CA SER A 365 3.62 6.76 -17.95
C SER A 365 3.01 8.07 -18.47
N THR A 366 3.44 8.53 -19.64
CA THR A 366 2.87 9.69 -20.35
C THR A 366 2.24 9.24 -21.66
N PHE A 367 1.18 9.94 -22.06
CA PHE A 367 0.45 9.66 -23.30
C PHE A 367 -0.09 10.94 -23.89
N THR A 368 0.08 11.09 -25.21
CA THR A 368 -0.42 12.23 -25.96
C THR A 368 -1.43 11.74 -26.98
N LEU A 369 -2.63 12.31 -26.96
CA LEU A 369 -3.73 11.95 -27.85
C LEU A 369 -4.17 13.15 -28.67
N LEU A 370 -4.20 13.00 -29.98
CA LEU A 370 -4.81 13.99 -30.86
C LEU A 370 -6.34 13.78 -30.88
N PRO A 371 -7.16 14.80 -30.55
CA PRO A 371 -8.62 14.65 -30.45
C PRO A 371 -9.31 14.11 -31.71
N GLN A 372 -8.72 14.33 -32.89
CA GLN A 372 -9.26 13.82 -34.16
C GLN A 372 -9.24 12.30 -34.29
N PHE A 373 -8.52 11.58 -33.42
CA PHE A 373 -8.56 10.12 -33.37
C PHE A 373 -9.72 9.58 -32.51
N LEU A 374 -10.47 10.47 -31.86
CA LEU A 374 -11.70 10.14 -31.15
C LEU A 374 -12.92 10.47 -32.01
N SER A 375 -14.04 9.78 -31.75
CA SER A 375 -15.31 10.10 -32.41
C SER A 375 -15.89 11.40 -31.84
N PRO A 376 -16.66 12.18 -32.60
CA PRO A 376 -17.44 13.27 -32.03
C PRO A 376 -18.35 12.78 -30.88
N GLY A 377 -18.47 13.55 -29.82
CA GLY A 377 -19.23 13.19 -28.61
C GLY A 377 -18.38 12.60 -27.48
N SER A 378 -19.00 11.81 -26.62
CA SER A 378 -18.36 11.25 -25.42
C SER A 378 -17.48 10.05 -25.76
N ASN A 379 -16.22 10.09 -25.33
CA ASN A 379 -15.24 9.02 -25.45
C ASN A 379 -14.60 8.75 -24.09
N GLN A 380 -13.94 7.60 -23.94
CA GLN A 380 -13.11 7.27 -22.80
C GLN A 380 -11.65 7.17 -23.20
N VAL A 381 -10.77 7.77 -22.41
CA VAL A 381 -9.33 7.50 -22.40
C VAL A 381 -9.02 6.87 -21.05
N ALA A 382 -8.28 5.76 -21.01
CA ALA A 382 -7.93 5.11 -19.75
C ALA A 382 -6.48 4.64 -19.75
N ALA A 383 -5.86 4.64 -18.58
CA ALA A 383 -4.59 3.97 -18.33
C ALA A 383 -4.81 2.81 -17.37
N ARG A 384 -4.43 1.60 -17.79
CA ARG A 384 -4.39 0.40 -16.96
C ARG A 384 -2.97 0.21 -16.47
N VAL A 385 -2.77 0.30 -15.17
CA VAL A 385 -1.49 0.08 -14.50
C VAL A 385 -1.54 -1.25 -13.77
N LYS A 386 -0.49 -2.06 -13.90
CA LYS A 386 -0.41 -3.37 -13.26
C LYS A 386 0.99 -3.66 -12.73
N ASP A 387 1.06 -4.19 -11.52
CA ASP A 387 2.22 -4.92 -11.02
C ASP A 387 2.17 -6.37 -11.55
N ASN A 388 3.17 -6.75 -12.36
CA ASN A 388 3.32 -8.12 -12.87
C ASN A 388 4.38 -8.92 -12.09
N THR A 389 4.57 -8.60 -10.82
CA THR A 389 5.44 -9.36 -9.95
C THR A 389 5.15 -10.86 -10.06
N PRO A 390 6.18 -11.71 -10.22
CA PRO A 390 5.99 -13.15 -10.23
C PRO A 390 5.64 -13.68 -8.83
N TRP A 391 5.61 -12.82 -7.79
CA TRP A 391 5.30 -13.20 -6.41
C TRP A 391 3.81 -13.30 -6.11
N VAL A 392 2.93 -12.93 -7.05
CA VAL A 392 1.48 -13.07 -6.91
C VAL A 392 0.93 -13.78 -8.15
N ARG A 393 0.44 -15.00 -7.96
CA ARG A 393 -0.28 -15.80 -8.96
C ARG A 393 -1.78 -15.60 -8.88
N THR A 394 -2.31 -15.37 -7.68
CA THR A 394 -3.76 -15.27 -7.46
C THR A 394 -4.10 -13.91 -6.83
N ASP A 395 -4.78 -13.06 -7.61
CA ASP A 395 -5.28 -11.74 -7.16
C ASP A 395 -6.74 -11.56 -7.61
N PRO A 396 -7.70 -12.24 -6.96
CA PRO A 396 -9.10 -12.23 -7.38
C PRO A 396 -9.75 -10.85 -7.22
N THR A 397 -9.17 -10.02 -6.35
CA THR A 397 -9.63 -8.66 -6.03
C THR A 397 -8.97 -7.57 -6.88
N ASN A 398 -8.06 -7.92 -7.80
CA ASN A 398 -7.32 -6.98 -8.64
C ASN A 398 -6.58 -5.87 -7.84
N LEU A 399 -6.02 -6.23 -6.69
CA LEU A 399 -5.25 -5.31 -5.84
C LEU A 399 -4.01 -4.76 -6.54
N LEU A 400 -3.34 -5.58 -7.35
CA LEU A 400 -2.12 -5.22 -8.08
C LEU A 400 -2.39 -4.43 -9.38
N SER A 401 -3.67 -4.18 -9.70
CA SER A 401 -4.08 -3.45 -10.89
C SER A 401 -4.91 -2.21 -10.56
N GLN A 402 -4.68 -1.12 -11.27
CA GLN A 402 -5.44 0.12 -11.14
C GLN A 402 -5.74 0.71 -12.51
N THR A 403 -6.98 1.13 -12.72
CA THR A 403 -7.38 1.85 -13.94
C THR A 403 -7.72 3.28 -13.59
N ILE A 404 -7.08 4.23 -14.27
CA ILE A 404 -7.47 5.65 -14.27
C ILE A 404 -8.19 5.91 -15.58
N ALA A 405 -9.37 6.53 -15.52
CA ALA A 405 -10.18 6.80 -16.70
C ALA A 405 -10.64 8.26 -16.75
N TRP A 406 -10.59 8.82 -17.95
CA TRP A 406 -11.09 10.13 -18.32
C TRP A 406 -12.22 9.98 -19.32
N THR A 407 -13.30 10.72 -19.11
CA THR A 407 -14.34 10.95 -20.10
C THR A 407 -13.98 12.20 -20.89
N VAL A 408 -13.85 12.06 -22.21
CA VAL A 408 -13.45 13.12 -23.13
C VAL A 408 -14.60 13.40 -24.10
N ASN A 409 -15.25 14.54 -23.93
CA ASN A 409 -16.31 15.01 -24.81
C ASN A 409 -15.70 15.84 -25.94
N VAL A 410 -15.75 15.32 -27.16
CA VAL A 410 -15.11 15.88 -28.34
C VAL A 410 -16.15 16.61 -29.19
N SER A 411 -15.98 17.92 -29.34
CA SER A 411 -16.81 18.80 -30.18
C SER A 411 -15.92 19.60 -31.13
N LEU A 412 -15.14 18.88 -31.95
CA LEU A 412 -14.25 19.51 -32.91
C LEU A 412 -15.03 20.23 -34.01
N PRO A 413 -14.57 21.41 -34.43
CA PRO A 413 -15.11 22.05 -35.59
C PRO A 413 -14.92 21.20 -36.85
N GLN A 414 -16.00 20.95 -37.57
CA GLN A 414 -15.96 20.34 -38.90
C GLN A 414 -16.46 21.39 -39.87
N LEU A 415 -15.60 21.87 -40.77
CA LEU A 415 -15.97 22.82 -41.81
C LEU A 415 -15.78 22.15 -43.17
N ARG A 416 -16.79 22.25 -44.03
CA ARG A 416 -16.74 21.78 -45.42
C ARG A 416 -17.22 22.87 -46.34
N LEU A 417 -16.60 22.98 -47.52
CA LEU A 417 -17.15 23.75 -48.64
C LEU A 417 -17.85 22.77 -49.58
N ASP A 418 -19.13 22.98 -49.85
CA ASP A 418 -19.96 22.14 -50.73
C ASP A 418 -20.84 23.00 -51.67
N ALA A 419 -21.67 22.32 -52.47
CA ALA A 419 -22.64 22.91 -53.38
C ALA A 419 -22.08 24.07 -54.24
N PRO A 420 -20.96 23.87 -54.99
CA PRO A 420 -20.44 24.93 -55.86
C PRO A 420 -21.41 25.17 -57.02
N VAL A 421 -21.82 26.43 -57.21
CA VAL A 421 -22.70 26.88 -58.28
C VAL A 421 -22.00 27.97 -59.08
N ARG A 422 -21.80 27.73 -60.39
CA ARG A 422 -21.34 28.78 -61.31
C ARG A 422 -22.51 29.68 -61.69
N LEU A 423 -22.30 30.98 -61.57
CA LEU A 423 -23.27 32.03 -61.86
C LEU A 423 -22.80 32.89 -63.05
N PRO A 424 -23.72 33.62 -63.72
CA PRO A 424 -23.37 34.54 -64.79
C PRO A 424 -22.30 35.56 -64.38
N GLY A 425 -21.48 35.96 -65.36
CA GLY A 425 -20.37 36.91 -65.16
C GLY A 425 -19.15 36.29 -64.46
N GLY A 426 -18.99 34.96 -64.47
CA GLY A 426 -17.84 34.26 -63.89
C GLY A 426 -17.89 34.08 -62.36
N ARG A 427 -19.03 34.42 -61.73
CA ARG A 427 -19.21 34.29 -60.28
C ARG A 427 -19.33 32.82 -59.87
N LEU A 428 -18.88 32.52 -58.66
CA LEU A 428 -18.95 31.23 -57.99
C LEU A 428 -19.61 31.45 -56.64
N ALA A 429 -20.72 30.75 -56.42
CA ALA A 429 -21.32 30.58 -55.11
C ALA A 429 -20.96 29.20 -54.57
N PHE A 430 -20.77 29.08 -53.26
CA PHE A 430 -20.61 27.80 -52.57
C PHE A 430 -21.12 27.95 -51.14
N ARG A 431 -21.41 26.82 -50.52
CA ARG A 431 -21.86 26.78 -49.13
C ARG A 431 -20.75 26.25 -48.24
N VAL A 432 -20.62 26.85 -47.08
CA VAL A 432 -19.81 26.39 -45.96
C VAL A 432 -20.76 25.69 -44.98
N THR A 433 -20.46 24.45 -44.61
CA THR A 433 -21.28 23.65 -43.70
C THR A 433 -20.47 23.08 -42.55
N GLY A 434 -21.15 22.83 -41.44
CA GLY A 434 -20.70 22.01 -40.32
C GLY A 434 -20.76 22.71 -38.97
N THR A 435 -19.85 22.38 -38.06
CA THR A 435 -19.89 22.84 -36.67
C THR A 435 -18.72 23.79 -36.43
N ALA A 436 -18.99 25.02 -36.02
CA ALA A 436 -17.95 25.98 -35.64
C ALA A 436 -18.51 26.95 -34.59
N PRO A 437 -18.51 26.57 -33.29
CA PRO A 437 -19.17 27.34 -32.23
C PRO A 437 -18.66 28.77 -32.09
N GLN A 438 -17.39 29.00 -32.43
CA GLN A 438 -16.75 30.32 -32.39
C GLN A 438 -16.88 31.10 -33.71
N GLY A 439 -17.62 30.58 -34.69
CA GLY A 439 -17.76 31.15 -36.03
C GLY A 439 -16.75 30.58 -37.04
N VAL A 440 -16.80 31.10 -38.26
CA VAL A 440 -15.99 30.66 -39.40
C VAL A 440 -15.34 31.85 -40.12
N VAL A 441 -14.03 31.76 -40.34
CA VAL A 441 -13.27 32.68 -41.18
C VAL A 441 -13.15 32.09 -42.58
N LEU A 442 -13.74 32.76 -43.56
CA LEU A 442 -13.52 32.43 -44.96
C LEU A 442 -12.21 33.08 -45.41
N GLN A 443 -11.33 32.31 -46.03
CA GLN A 443 -10.07 32.77 -46.57
C GLN A 443 -9.99 32.45 -48.06
N SER A 444 -9.19 33.23 -48.78
CA SER A 444 -8.85 32.94 -50.17
C SER A 444 -7.35 33.04 -50.44
N SER A 445 -6.91 32.35 -51.48
CA SER A 445 -5.53 32.37 -51.94
C SER A 445 -5.47 32.32 -53.47
N SER A 446 -4.42 32.89 -54.06
CA SER A 446 -4.09 32.76 -55.48
C SER A 446 -3.00 31.71 -55.75
N ASN A 447 -2.30 31.25 -54.70
CA ASN A 447 -1.12 30.38 -54.84
C ASN A 447 -1.08 29.22 -53.82
N LEU A 448 -2.13 29.04 -53.00
CA LEU A 448 -2.23 28.07 -51.90
C LEU A 448 -1.23 28.26 -50.74
N ILE A 449 -0.32 29.23 -50.84
CA ILE A 449 0.70 29.53 -49.84
C ILE A 449 0.24 30.70 -48.97
N SER A 450 -0.10 31.82 -49.60
CA SER A 450 -0.53 33.05 -48.92
C SER A 450 -2.06 33.08 -48.86
N TRP A 451 -2.61 33.13 -47.64
CA TRP A 451 -4.05 33.13 -47.42
C TRP A 451 -4.50 34.47 -46.83
N SER A 452 -5.45 35.14 -47.50
CA SER A 452 -6.05 36.39 -47.04
C SER A 452 -7.44 36.13 -46.47
N ARG A 453 -7.75 36.74 -45.32
CA ARG A 453 -9.08 36.73 -44.72
C ARG A 453 -10.06 37.50 -45.61
N LEU A 454 -11.19 36.87 -45.95
CA LEU A 454 -12.28 37.49 -46.70
C LEU A 454 -13.37 38.02 -45.75
N SER A 455 -13.86 37.16 -44.87
CA SER A 455 -14.90 37.52 -43.91
C SER A 455 -14.89 36.60 -42.69
N THR A 456 -15.63 36.98 -41.66
CA THR A 456 -15.90 36.14 -40.49
C THR A 456 -17.38 36.11 -40.25
N ASN A 457 -17.91 34.90 -40.13
CA ASN A 457 -19.33 34.62 -40.26
C ASN A 457 -19.73 33.64 -39.15
N SER A 458 -20.99 33.67 -38.74
CA SER A 458 -21.62 32.60 -37.97
C SER A 458 -22.24 31.59 -38.92
N LEU A 459 -22.36 30.34 -38.47
CA LEU A 459 -23.13 29.32 -39.20
C LEU A 459 -24.57 29.34 -38.68
N GLU A 460 -25.53 29.67 -39.53
CA GLU A 460 -26.96 29.58 -39.22
C GLU A 460 -27.45 28.17 -39.53
N ALA A 461 -28.02 27.47 -38.53
CA ALA A 461 -28.36 26.05 -38.65
C ALA A 461 -27.22 25.18 -39.22
N GLY A 462 -25.96 25.53 -38.91
CA GLY A 462 -24.76 24.84 -39.39
C GLY A 462 -24.34 25.20 -40.82
N GLN A 463 -24.85 26.28 -41.41
CA GLN A 463 -24.59 26.67 -42.81
C GLN A 463 -24.27 28.16 -42.99
N PHE A 464 -23.49 28.49 -44.01
CA PHE A 464 -23.19 29.85 -44.49
C PHE A 464 -22.96 29.83 -46.01
N TRP A 465 -23.56 30.75 -46.77
CA TRP A 465 -23.33 30.84 -48.22
C TRP A 465 -22.38 31.99 -48.56
N HIS A 466 -21.42 31.72 -49.45
CA HIS A 466 -20.53 32.73 -49.99
C HIS A 466 -20.68 32.82 -51.51
N THR A 467 -20.66 34.05 -52.04
CA THR A 467 -20.52 34.33 -53.47
C THR A 467 -19.40 35.33 -53.68
N ASN A 468 -18.50 35.06 -54.61
CA ASN A 468 -17.41 36.00 -54.90
C ASN A 468 -17.94 37.24 -55.66
N THR A 469 -17.43 38.43 -55.29
CA THR A 469 -17.92 39.71 -55.85
C THR A 469 -17.10 40.22 -57.04
N HIS A 470 -15.92 39.64 -57.34
CA HIS A 470 -15.00 40.13 -58.40
C HIS A 470 -14.23 38.97 -59.09
N PRO A 471 -14.87 38.22 -60.00
CA PRO A 471 -14.26 37.03 -60.62
C PRO A 471 -13.15 37.30 -61.64
N GLY A 472 -13.05 38.52 -62.19
CA GLY A 472 -12.10 38.85 -63.27
C GLY A 472 -10.70 39.28 -62.84
N ALA A 473 -10.43 39.42 -61.53
CA ALA A 473 -9.15 39.96 -61.04
C ALA A 473 -8.00 38.92 -61.03
N TYR A 474 -8.31 37.63 -61.09
CA TYR A 474 -7.33 36.55 -60.99
C TYR A 474 -7.74 35.36 -61.87
N PRO A 475 -6.80 34.67 -62.55
CA PRO A 475 -7.11 33.52 -63.41
C PRO A 475 -7.61 32.28 -62.62
N TRP A 476 -7.26 32.19 -61.33
CA TRP A 476 -7.78 31.21 -60.39
C TRP A 476 -7.77 31.77 -58.97
N LYS A 477 -8.69 31.27 -58.14
CA LYS A 477 -8.80 31.63 -56.72
C LYS A 477 -9.26 30.42 -55.92
N PHE A 478 -8.53 30.11 -54.87
CA PHE A 478 -8.82 29.03 -53.93
C PHE A 478 -9.54 29.59 -52.71
N TYR A 479 -10.43 28.79 -52.12
CA TYR A 479 -11.18 29.15 -50.92
C TYR A 479 -11.01 28.07 -49.86
N ARG A 480 -10.96 28.48 -48.58
CA ARG A 480 -11.06 27.58 -47.43
C ARG A 480 -11.81 28.25 -46.30
N ALA A 481 -12.46 27.44 -45.48
CA ALA A 481 -13.06 27.86 -44.22
C ALA A 481 -12.20 27.35 -43.07
N VAL A 482 -11.88 28.24 -42.13
CA VAL A 482 -11.15 27.90 -40.90
C VAL A 482 -11.88 28.48 -39.70
N THR A 483 -11.68 27.92 -38.51
CA THR A 483 -12.16 28.55 -37.28
C THR A 483 -11.33 29.81 -37.00
N PRO A 484 -11.91 30.84 -36.37
CA PRO A 484 -11.13 31.98 -35.88
C PRO A 484 -9.99 31.51 -34.96
N PRO A 485 -8.84 32.20 -34.99
CA PRO A 485 -7.75 31.96 -34.04
C PRO A 485 -8.18 32.26 -32.60
#